data_AF-A0AAV1ZV62-F1
#
_entry.id   AF-A0AAV1ZV62-F1
#
_cell.length_a   1.000
_cell.length_b   1.000
_cell.length_c   1.000
_cell.angle_alpha   90.00
_cell.angle_beta   90.00
_cell.angle_gamma   90.00
#
_symmetry.space_group_name_H-M   'P 1'
#
loop_
_entity.id
_entity.type
_entity.pdbx_description
1 polymer ?
#
loop_
_entity_poly.entity_id
_entity_poly.type
_entity_poly.pdbx_seq_one_letter_code
_entity_poly.pdbx_strand_id
1 'polypeptide(L)'
;MLFLRLFGVLLAVVSMAIAYDDDREALCEDITCEDYECQESDDCEFGEVPDVCECCYTCAKGPGESCGGMYNLAGICAWGFYCDPHPKYPQLPGVCVKY
;
A
#
# COMPACT_ATOMS: atom_id res chain seq x y z
N MET A 1 41.75 17.80 -3.60
CA MET A 1 40.60 18.03 -4.50
C MET A 1 39.75 16.77 -4.73
N LEU A 2 40.36 15.58 -4.89
CA LEU A 2 39.63 14.30 -5.01
C LEU A 2 38.80 13.94 -3.76
N PHE A 3 39.35 14.17 -2.56
CA PHE A 3 38.65 13.92 -1.28
C PHE A 3 37.41 14.81 -1.08
N LEU A 4 37.44 16.09 -1.47
CA LEU A 4 36.25 16.95 -1.44
C LEU A 4 35.16 16.48 -2.41
N ARG A 5 35.56 15.93 -3.56
CA ARG A 5 34.63 15.39 -4.57
C ARG A 5 33.96 14.12 -4.04
N LEU A 6 34.72 13.22 -3.41
CA LEU A 6 34.19 12.00 -2.79
C LEU A 6 33.25 12.30 -1.63
N PHE A 7 33.60 13.27 -0.77
CA PHE A 7 32.75 13.70 0.35
C PHE A 7 31.45 14.35 -0.14
N GLY A 8 31.52 15.16 -1.20
CA GLY A 8 30.33 15.75 -1.83
C GLY A 8 29.40 14.71 -2.45
N VAL A 9 29.95 13.66 -3.08
CA VAL A 9 29.16 12.56 -3.63
C VAL A 9 28.52 11.74 -2.50
N LEU A 10 29.27 11.45 -1.43
CA LEU A 10 28.76 10.74 -0.25
C LEU A 10 27.62 11.49 0.43
N LEU A 11 27.73 12.80 0.62
CA LEU A 11 26.66 13.61 1.18
C LEU A 11 25.40 13.56 0.29
N ALA A 12 25.56 13.64 -1.03
CA ALA A 12 24.43 13.59 -1.95
C ALA A 12 23.70 12.22 -1.93
N VAL A 13 24.43 11.10 -1.85
CA VAL A 13 23.79 9.78 -1.73
C VAL A 13 23.14 9.55 -0.36
N VAL A 14 23.72 10.09 0.72
CA VAL A 14 23.09 10.05 2.05
C VAL A 14 21.79 10.87 2.05
N SER A 15 21.78 12.05 1.40
CA SER A 15 20.58 12.88 1.26
C SER A 15 19.47 12.21 0.42
N MET A 16 19.84 11.41 -0.59
CA MET A 16 18.85 10.63 -1.36
C MET A 16 18.29 9.44 -0.57
N ALA A 17 19.08 8.86 0.34
CA ALA A 17 18.63 7.74 1.16
C ALA A 17 17.66 8.17 2.28
N ILE A 18 17.74 9.40 2.78
CA ILE A 18 16.84 9.91 3.83
C ILE A 18 15.51 10.46 3.30
N ALA A 19 15.30 10.49 1.98
CA ALA A 19 14.06 10.99 1.37
C ALA A 19 13.17 9.86 0.80
N TYR A 20 13.40 8.63 1.25
CA TYR A 20 12.55 7.49 0.91
C TYR A 20 11.43 7.40 1.94
N ASP A 21 10.43 8.28 1.83
CA ASP A 21 9.22 8.24 2.66
C ASP A 21 8.29 7.14 2.10
N ASP A 22 7.93 6.16 2.93
CA ASP A 22 6.85 5.22 2.63
C ASP A 22 5.53 5.97 2.87
N ASP A 23 4.82 6.38 1.81
CA ASP A 23 3.58 7.17 1.91
C ASP A 23 2.50 6.51 2.80
N ARG A 24 2.64 5.20 3.10
CA ARG A 24 1.79 4.46 4.04
C ARG A 24 1.98 4.90 5.50
N GLU A 25 3.19 5.32 5.89
CA GLU A 25 3.48 5.78 7.25
C GLU A 25 2.61 6.98 7.64
N ALA A 26 2.35 7.93 6.72
CA ALA A 26 1.55 9.11 7.04
C ALA A 26 0.07 8.82 7.33
N LEU A 27 -0.51 7.73 6.77
CA LEU A 27 -1.91 7.38 7.02
C LEU A 27 -2.08 6.64 8.35
N CYS A 28 -1.10 5.81 8.71
CA CYS A 28 -1.19 4.90 9.85
C CYS A 28 -0.28 5.31 11.04
N GLU A 29 0.34 6.50 10.99
CA GLU A 29 1.31 6.98 12.00
C GLU A 29 0.76 6.91 13.43
N ASP A 30 -0.49 7.32 13.62
CA ASP A 30 -1.16 7.38 14.92
C ASP A 30 -1.92 6.08 15.27
N ILE A 31 -1.76 5.01 14.50
CA ILE A 31 -2.46 3.73 14.70
C ILE A 31 -1.51 2.68 15.26
N THR A 32 -1.81 2.19 16.46
CA THR A 32 -1.21 0.99 17.06
C THR A 32 -2.19 -0.17 16.91
N CYS A 33 -1.74 -1.33 16.42
CA CYS A 33 -2.64 -2.47 16.23
C CYS A 33 -3.22 -3.02 17.54
N GLU A 34 -2.61 -2.73 18.68
CA GLU A 34 -3.14 -3.11 20.00
C GLU A 34 -4.41 -2.34 20.37
N ASP A 35 -4.55 -1.09 19.93
CA ASP A 35 -5.70 -0.22 20.23
C ASP A 35 -6.72 -0.19 19.08
N TYR A 36 -6.45 -0.89 17.98
CA TYR A 36 -7.29 -0.91 16.78
C TYR A 36 -8.29 -2.07 16.84
N GLU A 37 -9.58 -1.75 17.00
CA GLU A 37 -10.65 -2.76 17.04
C GLU A 37 -10.97 -3.27 15.63
N CYS A 38 -10.57 -4.50 15.33
CA CYS A 38 -10.89 -5.16 14.07
C CYS A 38 -12.38 -5.50 13.98
N GLN A 39 -12.98 -5.15 12.85
CA GLN A 39 -14.28 -5.71 12.48
C GLN A 39 -14.10 -7.18 12.08
N GLU A 40 -14.91 -8.08 12.64
CA GLU A 40 -14.96 -9.47 12.19
C GLU A 40 -15.41 -9.53 10.73
N SER A 41 -14.61 -10.21 9.90
CA SER A 41 -14.92 -10.43 8.49
C SER A 41 -15.36 -11.88 8.30
N ASP A 42 -16.64 -12.14 8.54
CA ASP A 42 -17.21 -13.46 8.35
C ASP A 42 -17.49 -13.75 6.87
N ASP A 43 -17.18 -14.97 6.45
CA ASP A 43 -17.55 -15.55 5.14
C ASP A 43 -16.99 -14.80 3.92
N CYS A 44 -15.70 -14.48 3.94
CA CYS A 44 -15.02 -13.87 2.79
C CYS A 44 -14.91 -14.85 1.61
N GLU A 45 -15.79 -14.70 0.61
CA GLU A 45 -15.86 -15.54 -0.60
C GLU A 45 -14.49 -15.73 -1.29
N PHE A 46 -13.67 -14.68 -1.30
CA PHE A 46 -12.37 -14.67 -1.96
C PHE A 46 -11.18 -14.71 -0.99
N GLY A 47 -11.43 -15.07 0.27
CA GLY A 47 -10.44 -15.09 1.34
C GLY A 47 -10.17 -13.72 1.96
N GLU A 48 -9.24 -13.71 2.89
CA GLU A 48 -8.88 -12.53 3.68
C GLU A 48 -7.55 -11.93 3.24
N VAL A 49 -7.44 -10.62 3.37
CA VAL A 49 -6.24 -9.81 3.09
C VAL A 49 -6.04 -8.79 4.21
N PRO A 50 -4.80 -8.37 4.50
CA PRO A 50 -4.58 -7.30 5.47
C PRO A 50 -5.27 -6.00 5.04
N ASP A 51 -5.72 -5.22 6.01
CA ASP A 51 -6.18 -3.86 5.78
C ASP A 51 -5.01 -2.91 5.44
N VAL A 52 -5.32 -1.63 5.21
CA VAL A 52 -4.34 -0.62 4.79
C VAL A 52 -3.20 -0.43 5.80
N CYS A 53 -3.48 -0.58 7.10
CA CYS A 53 -2.50 -0.42 8.17
C CYS A 53 -1.91 -1.76 8.63
N GLU A 54 -2.28 -2.87 7.99
CA GLU A 54 -1.85 -4.24 8.29
C GLU A 54 -2.12 -4.67 9.75
N CYS A 55 -3.13 -4.09 10.38
CA CYS A 55 -3.55 -4.45 11.75
C CYS A 55 -4.65 -5.51 11.76
N CYS A 56 -5.55 -5.44 10.77
CA CYS A 56 -6.71 -6.33 10.68
C CYS A 56 -6.75 -7.08 9.35
N TYR A 57 -7.57 -8.12 9.30
CA TYR A 57 -7.91 -8.82 8.07
C TYR A 57 -9.29 -8.38 7.59
N THR A 58 -9.42 -8.22 6.27
CA THR A 58 -10.65 -7.83 5.58
C THR A 58 -10.89 -8.74 4.39
N CYS A 59 -12.11 -8.79 3.87
CA CYS A 59 -12.40 -9.61 2.69
C CYS A 59 -11.69 -9.07 1.44
N ALA A 60 -11.01 -9.97 0.75
CA ALA A 60 -10.36 -9.68 -0.52
C ALA A 60 -11.39 -9.37 -1.61
N LYS A 61 -10.98 -8.53 -2.57
CA LYS A 61 -11.79 -8.13 -3.71
C LYS A 61 -11.77 -9.18 -4.82
N GLY A 62 -12.96 -9.56 -5.26
CA GLY A 62 -13.19 -10.53 -6.32
C GLY A 62 -13.01 -9.97 -7.74
N PRO A 63 -13.17 -10.82 -8.77
CA PRO A 63 -13.04 -10.43 -10.17
C PRO A 63 -14.01 -9.29 -10.54
N GLY A 64 -13.50 -8.24 -11.16
CA GLY A 64 -14.33 -7.10 -11.60
C GLY A 64 -14.71 -6.11 -10.50
N GLU A 65 -14.34 -6.38 -9.24
CA GLU A 65 -14.57 -5.45 -8.14
C GLU A 65 -13.56 -4.31 -8.13
N SER A 66 -13.98 -3.19 -7.52
CA SER A 66 -13.13 -2.02 -7.29
C SER A 66 -11.98 -2.36 -6.33
N CYS A 67 -10.77 -1.89 -6.63
CA CYS A 67 -9.56 -2.15 -5.84
C CYS A 67 -8.56 -1.00 -5.88
N GLY A 68 -7.55 -1.06 -5.02
CA GLY A 68 -6.45 -0.09 -5.00
C GLY A 68 -6.91 1.32 -4.63
N GLY A 69 -6.59 2.30 -5.48
CA GLY A 69 -6.77 3.71 -5.18
C GLY A 69 -5.79 4.21 -4.13
N MET A 70 -5.98 5.44 -3.64
CA MET A 70 -5.13 6.05 -2.63
C MET A 70 -5.04 5.15 -1.39
N TYR A 71 -3.81 4.75 -1.03
CA TYR A 71 -3.50 3.85 0.08
C TYR A 71 -4.24 2.49 0.05
N ASN A 72 -4.67 1.99 -1.11
CA ASN A 72 -5.48 0.75 -1.20
C ASN A 72 -6.83 0.82 -0.46
N LEU A 73 -7.38 2.01 -0.19
CA LEU A 73 -8.65 2.17 0.52
C LEU A 73 -9.85 1.54 -0.21
N ALA A 74 -9.76 1.30 -1.52
CA ALA A 74 -10.80 0.58 -2.26
C ALA A 74 -10.72 -0.94 -2.09
N GLY A 75 -9.67 -1.45 -1.45
CA GLY A 75 -9.47 -2.87 -1.15
C GLY A 75 -8.36 -3.52 -1.97
N ILE A 76 -8.00 -4.74 -1.55
CA ILE A 76 -6.94 -5.54 -2.14
C ILE A 76 -7.55 -6.74 -2.86
N CYS A 77 -7.10 -7.02 -4.07
CA CYS A 77 -7.61 -8.15 -4.85
C CYS A 77 -7.24 -9.50 -4.20
N ALA A 78 -8.10 -10.48 -4.43
CA ALA A 78 -7.88 -11.86 -4.05
C ALA A 78 -6.66 -12.49 -4.73
N TRP A 79 -6.18 -13.58 -4.16
CA TRP A 79 -5.07 -14.33 -4.73
C TRP A 79 -5.40 -14.79 -6.17
N GLY A 80 -4.44 -14.60 -7.09
CA GLY A 80 -4.66 -14.88 -8.51
C GLY A 80 -5.20 -13.69 -9.34
N PHE A 81 -5.40 -12.53 -8.71
CA PHE A 81 -5.80 -11.29 -9.35
C PHE A 81 -4.84 -10.15 -9.02
N TYR A 82 -4.71 -9.18 -9.92
CA TYR A 82 -4.06 -7.90 -9.67
C TYR A 82 -5.05 -6.75 -9.88
N CYS A 83 -4.75 -5.60 -9.30
CA CYS A 83 -5.57 -4.41 -9.49
C CYS A 83 -5.14 -3.67 -10.75
N ASP A 84 -5.97 -3.72 -11.81
CA ASP A 84 -5.77 -2.92 -13.03
C ASP A 84 -6.11 -1.46 -12.74
N PRO A 85 -5.13 -0.53 -12.78
CA PRO A 85 -5.33 0.84 -12.31
C PRO A 85 -6.30 1.62 -13.18
N HIS A 86 -6.96 2.62 -12.58
CA HIS A 86 -7.81 3.53 -13.33
C HIS A 86 -7.02 4.21 -14.47
N PRO A 87 -7.51 4.17 -15.73
CA PRO A 87 -6.69 4.43 -16.93
C PRO A 87 -6.14 5.85 -17.04
N LYS A 88 -6.74 6.80 -16.30
CA LYS A 88 -6.35 8.22 -16.34
C LYS A 88 -5.73 8.73 -15.03
N TYR A 89 -6.02 8.07 -13.92
CA TYR A 89 -5.75 8.62 -12.58
C TYR A 89 -5.40 7.48 -11.61
N PRO A 90 -4.13 7.11 -11.46
CA PRO A 90 -3.72 5.94 -10.65
C PRO A 90 -4.14 6.00 -9.17
N GLN A 91 -4.40 7.19 -8.64
CA GLN A 91 -4.91 7.38 -7.28
C GLN A 91 -6.39 7.01 -7.11
N LEU A 92 -7.13 6.85 -8.22
CA LEU A 92 -8.51 6.40 -8.20
C LEU A 92 -8.58 4.87 -8.22
N PRO A 93 -9.68 4.29 -7.70
CA PRO A 93 -9.85 2.85 -7.70
C PRO A 93 -9.78 2.23 -9.11
N GLY A 94 -9.04 1.13 -9.20
CA GLY A 94 -8.95 0.26 -10.35
C GLY A 94 -9.96 -0.88 -10.30
N VAL A 95 -9.68 -1.96 -11.03
CA VAL A 95 -10.53 -3.15 -11.10
C VAL A 95 -9.70 -4.43 -10.95
N CYS A 96 -10.17 -5.39 -10.16
CA CYS A 96 -9.48 -6.68 -10.03
C CYS A 96 -9.61 -7.50 -11.31
N VAL A 97 -8.47 -7.82 -11.91
CA VAL A 97 -8.35 -8.63 -13.13
C VAL A 97 -7.40 -9.79 -12.89
N LYS A 98 -7.60 -10.87 -13.64
CA LYS A 98 -6.78 -12.08 -13.49
C LYS A 98 -5.35 -11.80 -13.99
N TYR A 99 -4.35 -12.35 -13.30
CA TYR A 99 -2.96 -12.38 -13.80
C TYR A 99 -2.85 -13.01 -15.19
#